data_AF-A0A5B8UI56-F1
#
_entry.id   AF-A0A5B8UI56-F1
#
_cell.length_a   1.000
_cell.length_b   1.000
_cell.length_c   1.000
_cell.angle_alpha   90.00
_cell.angle_beta   90.00
_cell.angle_gamma   90.00
#
_symmetry.space_group_name_H-M   'P 1'
#
loop_
_entity.id
_entity.type
_entity.pdbx_description
1 polymer ?
#
loop_
_entity_poly.entity_id
_entity_poly.type
_entity_poly.pdbx_seq_one_letter_code
_entity_poly.pdbx_strand_id
1 'polypeptide(L)'
;MRKLFLTLCFQLFLLLAFAQSFSLGQRVEGYNSGEWYKGTVTQIGSGNYQGYYYIQWEKYTVGQWVKAENVRAVKTAAAAAATSPRAGEYVILSYSSQTNPLRIGYFTLSNGTYTYYNLAKKQIGQGAYTYNTNTKTVQWTSGPFKETAWGGQFEIDREGKTHKIRLNRVTIGSNSTDSK
;
A
#
# COMPACT_ATOMS: atom_id res chain seq x y z
N MET A 1 28.34 -23.45 47.09
CA MET A 1 29.64 -23.34 46.38
C MET A 1 29.58 -24.34 45.22
N ARG A 2 29.84 -24.08 43.95
CA ARG A 2 30.34 -22.96 43.12
C ARG A 2 29.92 -23.38 41.70
N LYS A 3 29.11 -22.60 40.99
CA LYS A 3 29.56 -21.67 39.93
C LYS A 3 30.45 -22.31 38.85
N LEU A 4 29.98 -22.17 37.60
CA LEU A 4 30.71 -22.18 36.33
C LEU A 4 31.28 -23.51 35.84
N PHE A 5 30.54 -24.20 34.97
CA PHE A 5 31.06 -24.70 33.69
C PHE A 5 29.93 -24.53 32.66
N LEU A 6 29.85 -23.36 32.04
CA LEU A 6 30.46 -23.06 30.74
C LEU A 6 29.44 -23.29 29.61
N THR A 7 28.61 -22.26 29.47
CA THR A 7 27.83 -21.86 28.29
C THR A 7 28.53 -22.23 26.98
N LEU A 8 28.08 -23.26 26.27
CA LEU A 8 28.35 -23.44 24.85
C LEU A 8 27.27 -24.33 24.23
N CYS A 9 26.81 -23.94 23.03
CA CYS A 9 25.85 -24.64 22.17
C CYS A 9 24.35 -24.44 22.44
N PHE A 10 23.94 -23.28 22.98
CA PHE A 10 22.59 -22.73 22.77
C PHE A 10 22.64 -21.54 21.79
N GLN A 11 23.35 -21.72 20.68
CA GLN A 11 23.34 -20.80 19.54
C GLN A 11 23.42 -21.60 18.25
N LEU A 12 22.28 -22.15 17.84
CA LEU A 12 22.02 -22.38 16.43
C LEU A 12 20.57 -22.01 16.18
N PHE A 13 20.27 -20.71 16.23
CA PHE A 13 19.12 -20.18 15.50
C PHE A 13 19.42 -20.45 14.03
N LEU A 14 18.91 -21.56 13.51
CA LEU A 14 18.83 -21.82 12.09
C LEU A 14 17.99 -20.67 11.50
N LEU A 15 18.67 -19.68 10.94
CA LEU A 15 18.08 -18.80 9.95
C LEU A 15 17.77 -19.68 8.74
N LEU A 16 16.61 -20.33 8.75
CA LEU A 16 15.97 -20.82 7.54
C LEU A 16 15.60 -19.57 6.74
N ALA A 17 16.59 -19.03 6.01
CA ALA A 17 16.33 -18.15 4.90
C ALA A 17 15.44 -18.97 3.96
N PHE A 18 14.14 -18.65 3.95
CA PHE A 18 13.23 -19.14 2.92
C PHE A 18 13.79 -18.64 1.60
N ALA A 19 14.54 -19.49 0.90
CA ALA A 19 14.91 -19.24 -0.48
C ALA A 19 13.59 -19.18 -1.26
N GLN A 20 13.19 -17.96 -1.62
CA GLN A 20 11.97 -17.75 -2.39
C GLN A 20 12.11 -18.52 -3.70
N SER A 21 11.31 -19.57 -3.84
CA SER A 21 11.34 -20.44 -5.00
C SER A 21 10.31 -19.96 -6.02
N PHE A 22 10.78 -19.60 -7.21
CA PHE A 22 9.92 -19.17 -8.33
C PHE A 22 9.55 -20.36 -9.23
N SER A 23 8.33 -20.35 -9.76
CA SER A 23 7.81 -21.42 -10.62
C SER A 23 7.92 -21.09 -12.12
N LEU A 24 7.92 -22.12 -12.98
CA LEU A 24 7.79 -21.93 -14.42
C LEU A 24 6.51 -21.15 -14.76
N GLY A 25 6.62 -20.20 -15.69
CA GLY A 25 5.54 -19.30 -16.09
C GLY A 25 5.30 -18.13 -15.11
N GLN A 26 5.98 -18.09 -13.97
CA GLN A 26 5.82 -16.98 -13.02
C GLN A 26 6.47 -15.71 -13.57
N ARG A 27 5.75 -14.59 -13.49
CA ARG A 27 6.31 -13.26 -13.74
C ARG A 27 7.19 -12.84 -12.58
N VAL A 28 8.40 -12.38 -12.90
CA VAL A 28 9.42 -11.97 -11.94
C VAL A 28 10.11 -10.68 -12.40
N GLU A 29 10.90 -10.09 -11.50
CA GLU A 29 11.91 -9.10 -11.86
C GLU A 29 13.30 -9.71 -11.64
N GLY A 30 14.15 -9.64 -12.66
CA GLY A 30 15.55 -10.07 -12.61
C GLY A 30 16.50 -8.87 -12.63
N TYR A 31 17.51 -8.88 -11.78
CA TYR A 31 18.54 -7.85 -11.76
C TYR A 31 19.59 -8.11 -12.85
N ASN A 32 19.83 -7.12 -13.70
CA ASN A 32 20.82 -7.17 -14.76
C ASN A 32 21.41 -5.77 -14.97
N SER A 33 22.73 -5.66 -15.11
CA SER A 33 23.41 -4.41 -15.50
C SER A 33 22.97 -3.15 -14.73
N GLY A 34 22.77 -3.27 -13.41
CA GLY A 34 22.40 -2.13 -12.56
C GLY A 34 20.90 -1.91 -12.36
N GLU A 35 20.04 -2.63 -13.07
CA GLU A 35 18.59 -2.39 -13.06
C GLU A 35 17.76 -3.68 -12.91
N TRP A 36 16.51 -3.52 -12.48
CA TRP A 36 15.54 -4.61 -12.38
C TRP A 36 14.65 -4.65 -13.62
N TYR A 37 14.67 -5.76 -14.34
CA TYR A 37 13.90 -5.97 -15.56
C TYR A 37 12.79 -6.98 -15.32
N LYS A 38 11.59 -6.68 -15.83
CA LYS A 38 10.46 -7.61 -15.79
C LYS A 38 10.65 -8.72 -16.82
N GLY A 39 10.27 -9.92 -16.42
CA GLY A 39 10.31 -11.08 -17.28
C GLY A 39 9.49 -12.24 -16.73
N THR A 40 9.58 -13.36 -17.41
CA THR A 40 8.91 -14.61 -17.03
C THR A 40 9.94 -15.71 -16.86
N VAL A 41 9.82 -16.48 -15.78
CA VAL A 41 10.63 -17.69 -15.60
C VAL A 41 10.19 -18.72 -16.63
N THR A 42 11.04 -19.05 -17.59
CA THR A 42 10.75 -20.06 -18.61
C THR A 42 11.52 -21.36 -18.40
N GLN A 43 12.58 -21.34 -17.58
CA GLN A 43 13.30 -22.55 -17.16
C GLN A 43 13.79 -22.42 -15.71
N ILE A 44 13.82 -23.55 -15.00
CA ILE A 44 14.44 -23.68 -13.69
C ILE A 44 15.79 -24.38 -13.90
N GLY A 45 16.86 -23.77 -13.37
CA GLY A 45 18.22 -24.23 -13.64
C GLY A 45 18.55 -25.54 -12.93
N SER A 46 19.27 -26.39 -13.64
CA SER A 46 19.80 -27.67 -13.17
C SER A 46 21.27 -27.81 -13.60
N GLY A 47 22.00 -28.77 -13.01
CA GLY A 47 23.43 -28.95 -13.27
C GLY A 47 24.23 -27.66 -13.00
N ASN A 48 24.94 -27.17 -14.02
CA ASN A 48 25.74 -25.94 -13.93
C ASN A 48 24.91 -24.67 -13.63
N TYR A 49 23.59 -24.72 -13.82
CA TYR A 49 22.66 -23.64 -13.52
C TYR A 49 21.84 -23.89 -12.25
N GLN A 50 22.23 -24.84 -11.40
CA GLN A 50 21.53 -25.05 -10.13
C GLN A 50 21.48 -23.75 -9.31
N GLY A 51 20.27 -23.34 -8.89
CA GLY A 51 20.04 -22.07 -8.19
C GLY A 51 19.87 -20.85 -9.12
N TYR A 52 19.69 -21.05 -10.42
CA TYR A 52 19.37 -20.01 -11.40
C TYR A 52 17.97 -20.20 -11.98
N TYR A 53 17.41 -19.12 -12.49
CA TYR A 53 16.20 -19.10 -13.30
C TYR A 53 16.52 -18.52 -14.67
N TYR A 54 16.03 -19.14 -15.74
CA TYR A 54 16.09 -18.52 -17.06
C TYR A 54 14.90 -17.58 -17.19
N ILE A 55 15.18 -16.29 -17.29
CA ILE A 55 14.17 -15.24 -17.38
C ILE A 55 14.10 -14.76 -18.82
N GLN A 56 12.95 -14.95 -19.45
CA GLN A 56 12.62 -14.27 -20.70
C GLN A 56 12.23 -12.82 -20.38
N TRP A 57 13.03 -11.86 -20.83
CA TRP A 57 12.74 -10.45 -20.60
C TRP A 57 11.53 -9.99 -21.40
N GLU A 58 10.70 -9.11 -20.84
CA GLU A 58 9.53 -8.57 -21.56
C GLU A 58 9.94 -7.56 -22.64
N LYS A 59 11.02 -6.80 -22.39
CA LYS A 59 11.51 -5.76 -23.31
C LYS A 59 12.42 -6.29 -24.42
N TYR A 60 12.90 -7.53 -24.30
CA TYR A 60 13.91 -8.08 -25.19
C TYR A 60 13.46 -9.45 -25.69
N THR A 61 13.90 -9.79 -26.90
CA THR A 61 13.61 -11.10 -27.50
C THR A 61 14.45 -12.23 -26.89
N VAL A 62 15.50 -11.89 -26.15
CA VAL A 62 16.40 -12.83 -25.49
C VAL A 62 16.05 -13.01 -24.02
N GLY A 63 16.33 -14.20 -23.48
CA GLY A 63 16.34 -14.45 -22.03
C GLY A 63 17.75 -14.67 -21.50
N GLN A 64 17.88 -14.74 -20.18
CA GLN A 64 19.17 -14.95 -19.51
C GLN A 64 19.01 -15.77 -18.23
N TRP A 65 20.04 -16.56 -17.91
CA TRP A 65 20.18 -17.20 -16.59
C TRP A 65 20.50 -16.15 -15.52
N VAL A 66 19.63 -16.05 -14.53
CA VAL A 66 19.76 -15.12 -13.39
C VAL A 66 19.78 -15.92 -12.10
N LYS A 67 20.77 -15.66 -11.26
CA LYS A 67 20.93 -16.33 -9.96
C LYS A 67 19.73 -15.99 -9.07
N ALA A 68 19.23 -16.94 -8.30
CA ALA A 68 18.00 -16.79 -7.50
C ALA A 68 18.01 -15.53 -6.59
N GLU A 69 19.16 -15.16 -6.02
CA GLU A 69 19.31 -13.94 -5.20
C GLU A 69 19.07 -12.63 -5.96
N ASN A 70 19.18 -12.67 -7.28
CA ASN A 70 18.94 -11.57 -8.21
C ASN A 70 17.57 -11.69 -8.90
N VAL A 71 16.69 -12.52 -8.36
CA VAL A 71 15.30 -12.66 -8.82
C VAL A 71 14.37 -12.31 -7.67
N ARG A 72 13.37 -11.49 -7.96
CA ARG A 72 12.30 -11.17 -7.02
C ARG A 72 10.95 -11.31 -7.70
N ALA A 73 9.89 -11.44 -6.90
CA ALA A 73 8.55 -11.30 -7.42
C ALA A 73 8.42 -9.93 -8.11
N VAL A 74 7.71 -9.86 -9.24
CA VAL A 74 7.40 -8.55 -9.84
C VAL A 74 6.87 -7.66 -8.74
N LYS A 75 7.47 -6.47 -8.57
CA LYS A 75 6.85 -5.48 -7.73
C LYS A 75 5.51 -5.19 -8.41
N THR A 76 4.43 -5.75 -7.88
CA THR A 76 3.09 -5.46 -8.36
C THR A 76 3.04 -3.95 -8.41
N ALA A 77 2.93 -3.39 -9.62
CA ALA A 77 2.71 -1.97 -9.74
C ALA A 77 1.55 -1.71 -8.79
N ALA A 78 1.78 -0.86 -7.78
CA ALA A 78 0.75 -0.38 -6.88
C ALA A 78 -0.55 -0.31 -7.66
N ALA A 79 -1.55 -1.10 -7.23
CA ALA A 79 -2.82 -1.28 -7.91
C ALA A 79 -3.17 0.02 -8.64
N ALA A 80 -3.20 -0.02 -9.98
CA ALA A 80 -3.21 1.14 -10.88
C ALA A 80 -3.65 2.40 -10.15
N ALA A 81 -2.70 3.30 -9.84
CA ALA A 81 -2.87 4.39 -8.88
C ALA A 81 -4.30 4.93 -8.91
N ALA A 82 -5.09 4.55 -7.91
CA ALA A 82 -6.54 4.71 -7.97
C ALA A 82 -6.87 6.18 -8.24
N THR A 83 -7.42 6.49 -9.41
CA THR A 83 -7.57 7.88 -9.87
C THR A 83 -8.63 8.65 -9.09
N SER A 84 -9.37 7.98 -8.22
CA SER A 84 -10.46 8.50 -7.41
C SER A 84 -10.34 8.09 -5.93
N PRO A 85 -11.05 8.78 -5.02
CA PRO A 85 -11.23 8.32 -3.65
C PRO A 85 -11.67 6.86 -3.60
N ARG A 86 -11.06 6.09 -2.71
CA ARG A 86 -11.46 4.71 -2.45
C ARG A 86 -12.79 4.72 -1.71
N ALA A 87 -13.69 3.82 -2.08
CA ALA A 87 -14.87 3.54 -1.26
C ALA A 87 -14.46 2.94 0.10
N GLY A 88 -15.33 3.08 1.09
CA GLY A 88 -15.10 2.59 2.45
C GLY A 88 -14.68 3.68 3.42
N GLU A 89 -14.18 3.24 4.56
CA GLU A 89 -13.99 4.09 5.74
C GLU A 89 -12.71 4.94 5.67
N TYR A 90 -12.85 6.21 6.04
CA TYR A 90 -11.79 7.16 6.29
C TYR A 90 -11.80 7.53 7.77
N VAL A 91 -10.64 7.45 8.41
CA VAL A 91 -10.42 7.96 9.77
C VAL A 91 -10.18 9.46 9.68
N ILE A 92 -10.95 10.24 10.44
CA ILE A 92 -10.74 11.68 10.57
C ILE A 92 -9.74 11.91 11.71
N LEU A 93 -8.62 12.53 11.37
CA LEU A 93 -7.66 13.05 12.34
C LEU A 93 -7.56 14.56 12.12
N SER A 94 -7.73 15.32 13.21
CA SER A 94 -7.51 16.76 13.22
C SER A 94 -6.42 17.11 14.20
N TYR A 95 -5.56 18.04 13.82
CA TYR A 95 -4.74 18.76 14.79
C TYR A 95 -5.57 19.91 15.34
N SER A 96 -5.69 20.01 16.67
CA SER A 96 -6.42 21.11 17.29
C SER A 96 -5.59 22.40 17.28
N SER A 97 -6.28 23.53 17.27
CA SER A 97 -5.69 24.85 17.51
C SER A 97 -6.71 25.71 18.26
N GLN A 98 -6.32 26.86 18.81
CA GLN A 98 -7.25 27.76 19.50
C GLN A 98 -8.48 28.13 18.65
N THR A 99 -8.33 28.19 17.33
CA THR A 99 -9.41 28.55 16.39
C THR A 99 -10.00 27.34 15.65
N ASN A 100 -9.58 26.11 15.96
CA ASN A 100 -10.12 24.90 15.33
C ASN A 100 -10.24 23.75 16.34
N PRO A 101 -11.47 23.41 16.79
CA PRO A 101 -11.68 22.35 17.75
C PRO A 101 -11.26 20.99 17.19
N LEU A 102 -10.73 20.13 18.08
CA LEU A 102 -10.33 18.77 17.74
C LEU A 102 -11.52 18.01 17.14
N ARG A 103 -11.35 17.51 15.92
CA ARG A 103 -12.32 16.61 15.28
C ARG A 103 -11.70 15.25 15.05
N ILE A 104 -12.28 14.24 15.69
CA ILE A 104 -11.93 12.85 15.49
C ILE A 104 -13.22 12.07 15.25
N GLY A 105 -13.18 11.15 14.31
CA GLY A 105 -14.35 10.37 13.91
C GLY A 105 -14.05 9.61 12.64
N TYR A 106 -15.10 9.26 11.91
CA TYR A 106 -14.97 8.47 10.69
C TYR A 106 -15.99 8.95 9.66
N PHE A 107 -15.69 8.78 8.39
CA PHE A 107 -16.73 8.78 7.36
C PHE A 107 -16.53 7.64 6.39
N THR A 108 -17.61 7.09 5.86
CA THR A 108 -17.57 6.08 4.82
C THR A 108 -17.99 6.70 3.50
N LEU A 109 -17.25 6.43 2.43
CA LEU A 109 -17.65 6.80 1.07
C LEU A 109 -18.25 5.59 0.37
N SER A 110 -19.38 5.76 -0.31
CA SER A 110 -19.99 4.71 -1.14
C SER A 110 -20.84 5.34 -2.23
N ASN A 111 -20.61 4.99 -3.50
CA ASN A 111 -21.49 5.35 -4.62
C ASN A 111 -21.95 6.83 -4.66
N GLY A 112 -21.02 7.78 -4.48
CA GLY A 112 -21.33 9.22 -4.47
C GLY A 112 -22.02 9.75 -3.21
N THR A 113 -22.17 8.92 -2.17
CA THR A 113 -22.69 9.32 -0.86
C THR A 113 -21.67 9.07 0.24
N TYR A 114 -21.84 9.77 1.36
CA TYR A 114 -21.05 9.56 2.55
C TYR A 114 -21.91 9.47 3.80
N THR A 115 -21.45 8.69 4.78
CA THR A 115 -22.00 8.67 6.13
C THR A 115 -20.92 9.12 7.11
N TYR A 116 -21.26 10.03 8.03
CA TYR A 116 -20.36 10.61 9.01
C TYR A 116 -20.67 10.07 10.41
N TYR A 117 -19.62 9.66 11.13
CA TYR A 117 -19.68 9.03 12.44
C TYR A 117 -18.80 9.74 13.45
N ASN A 118 -19.22 9.74 14.70
CA ASN A 118 -18.37 10.13 15.82
C ASN A 118 -17.38 9.00 16.19
N LEU A 119 -16.55 9.24 17.22
CA LEU A 119 -15.60 8.26 17.76
C LEU A 119 -16.23 6.93 18.21
N ALA A 120 -17.47 6.98 18.71
CA ALA A 120 -18.23 5.81 19.13
C ALA A 120 -18.94 5.10 17.96
N LYS A 121 -18.58 5.43 16.69
CA LYS A 121 -19.21 4.90 15.47
C LYS A 121 -20.73 5.16 15.39
N LYS A 122 -21.26 6.10 16.18
CA LYS A 122 -22.64 6.55 16.04
C LYS A 122 -22.72 7.48 14.83
N GLN A 123 -23.65 7.19 13.92
CA GLN A 123 -23.94 8.06 12.78
C GLN A 123 -24.45 9.42 13.29
N ILE A 124 -23.81 10.49 12.82
CA ILE A 124 -24.12 11.88 13.17
C ILE A 124 -24.37 12.75 11.93
N GLY A 125 -24.30 12.16 10.74
CA GLY A 125 -24.62 12.85 9.49
C GLY A 125 -24.51 11.95 8.27
N GLN A 126 -25.05 12.43 7.16
CA GLN A 126 -24.88 11.83 5.84
C GLN A 126 -25.00 12.91 4.77
N GLY A 127 -24.50 12.63 3.58
CA GLY A 127 -24.61 13.54 2.45
C GLY A 127 -24.12 12.91 1.15
N ALA A 128 -23.96 13.76 0.14
CA ALA A 128 -23.50 13.38 -1.19
C ALA A 128 -22.19 14.10 -1.53
N TYR A 129 -21.44 13.51 -2.44
CA TYR A 129 -20.22 14.08 -2.98
C TYR A 129 -20.05 13.75 -4.46
N THR A 130 -19.32 14.60 -5.17
CA THR A 130 -18.77 14.31 -6.48
C THR A 130 -17.25 14.35 -6.41
N TYR A 131 -16.57 13.72 -7.37
CA TYR A 131 -15.13 13.80 -7.49
C TYR A 131 -14.74 14.32 -8.87
N ASN A 132 -13.96 15.39 -8.90
CA ASN A 132 -13.40 15.94 -10.11
C ASN A 132 -11.98 15.39 -10.29
N THR A 133 -11.79 14.56 -11.31
CA THR A 133 -10.51 13.90 -11.65
C THR A 133 -9.43 14.88 -12.09
N ASN A 134 -9.81 15.99 -12.72
CA ASN A 134 -8.87 16.98 -13.24
C ASN A 134 -8.24 17.81 -12.11
N THR A 135 -9.06 18.23 -11.15
CA THR A 135 -8.61 19.01 -9.99
C THR A 135 -8.23 18.16 -8.79
N LYS A 136 -8.49 16.84 -8.86
CA LYS A 136 -8.35 15.90 -7.74
C LYS A 136 -9.07 16.39 -6.48
N THR A 137 -10.32 16.84 -6.65
CA THR A 137 -11.13 17.36 -5.55
C THR A 137 -12.42 16.58 -5.38
N VAL A 138 -12.69 16.17 -4.15
CA VAL A 138 -14.01 15.82 -3.65
C VAL A 138 -14.79 17.10 -3.39
N GLN A 139 -15.97 17.21 -3.96
CA GLN A 139 -16.91 18.30 -3.71
C GLN A 139 -18.09 17.74 -2.92
N TRP A 140 -18.29 18.23 -1.69
CA TRP A 140 -19.44 17.87 -0.87
C TRP A 140 -20.66 18.61 -1.37
N THR A 141 -21.66 17.87 -1.88
CA THR A 141 -22.84 18.46 -2.54
C THR A 141 -24.05 18.57 -1.61
N SER A 142 -24.05 17.85 -0.48
CA SER A 142 -25.04 17.97 0.60
C SER A 142 -24.47 17.52 1.96
N GLY A 143 -25.25 17.74 3.03
CA GLY A 143 -24.95 17.25 4.37
C GLY A 143 -23.92 18.08 5.15
N PRO A 144 -23.52 17.62 6.35
CA PRO A 144 -22.71 18.40 7.28
C PRO A 144 -21.36 18.87 6.71
N PHE A 145 -20.75 18.13 5.79
CA PHE A 145 -19.45 18.50 5.22
C PHE A 145 -19.57 19.69 4.26
N LYS A 146 -20.71 19.82 3.57
CA LYS A 146 -21.03 21.01 2.78
C LYS A 146 -21.38 22.19 3.68
N GLU A 147 -22.24 21.98 4.68
CA GLU A 147 -22.71 23.03 5.60
C GLU A 147 -21.56 23.67 6.38
N THR A 148 -20.53 22.89 6.70
CA THR A 148 -19.32 23.36 7.40
C THR A 148 -18.22 23.84 6.45
N ALA A 149 -18.50 23.93 5.15
CA ALA A 149 -17.57 24.35 4.10
C ALA A 149 -16.24 23.59 4.14
N TRP A 150 -16.29 22.28 4.35
CA TRP A 150 -15.09 21.45 4.32
C TRP A 150 -14.52 21.35 2.90
N GLY A 151 -13.19 21.36 2.82
CA GLY A 151 -12.45 21.08 1.60
C GLY A 151 -12.51 19.60 1.21
N GLY A 152 -11.93 19.27 0.06
CA GLY A 152 -11.88 17.90 -0.42
C GLY A 152 -10.71 17.59 -1.33
N GLN A 153 -9.56 18.26 -1.15
CA GLN A 153 -8.35 17.91 -1.91
C GLN A 153 -7.98 16.44 -1.66
N PHE A 154 -7.79 15.69 -2.73
CA PHE A 154 -7.55 14.25 -2.71
C PHE A 154 -6.09 13.95 -3.06
N GLU A 155 -5.45 13.16 -2.20
CA GLU A 155 -4.05 12.76 -2.31
C GLU A 155 -3.94 11.24 -2.17
N ILE A 156 -2.96 10.66 -2.85
CA ILE A 156 -2.62 9.24 -2.78
C ILE A 156 -1.17 9.14 -2.36
N ASP A 157 -0.93 8.46 -1.25
CA ASP A 157 0.39 8.26 -0.69
C ASP A 157 0.77 6.78 -0.63
N ARG A 158 2.05 6.53 -0.34
CA ARG A 158 2.59 5.19 -0.03
C ARG A 158 2.27 4.17 -1.11
N GLU A 159 2.50 4.57 -2.37
CA GLU A 159 2.27 3.73 -3.53
C GLU A 159 0.80 3.21 -3.57
N GLY A 160 -0.19 4.10 -3.41
CA GLY A 160 -1.60 3.72 -3.49
C GLY A 160 -2.19 3.11 -2.22
N LYS A 161 -1.39 2.83 -1.20
CA LYS A 161 -1.87 2.20 0.04
C LYS A 161 -2.75 3.12 0.87
N THR A 162 -2.47 4.42 0.85
CA THR A 162 -3.19 5.42 1.64
C THR A 162 -3.84 6.46 0.74
N HIS A 163 -5.16 6.59 0.86
CA HIS A 163 -5.96 7.64 0.26
C HIS A 163 -6.23 8.71 1.33
N LYS A 164 -6.04 9.98 0.98
CA LYS A 164 -6.29 11.11 1.88
C LYS A 164 -7.26 12.10 1.25
N ILE A 165 -8.19 12.60 2.05
CA ILE A 165 -9.07 13.71 1.69
C ILE A 165 -8.88 14.81 2.72
N ARG A 166 -8.39 15.97 2.29
CA ARG A 166 -8.20 17.13 3.16
C ARG A 166 -9.54 17.85 3.37
N LEU A 167 -10.08 17.74 4.58
CA LEU A 167 -11.39 18.27 4.97
C LEU A 167 -11.29 19.74 5.37
N ASN A 168 -10.15 20.20 5.89
CA ASN A 168 -9.82 21.62 6.03
C ASN A 168 -8.30 21.75 6.20
N ARG A 169 -7.81 22.93 6.60
CA ARG A 169 -6.38 23.20 6.79
C ARG A 169 -5.66 22.18 7.71
N VAL A 170 -6.33 21.71 8.76
CA VAL A 170 -5.74 20.90 9.83
C VAL A 170 -6.43 19.55 10.05
N THR A 171 -7.49 19.25 9.30
CA THR A 171 -8.27 18.01 9.41
C THR A 171 -8.18 17.21 8.10
N ILE A 172 -7.83 15.93 8.22
CA ILE A 172 -7.68 15.00 7.09
C ILE A 172 -8.47 13.72 7.38
N GLY A 173 -9.19 13.23 6.37
CA GLY A 173 -9.72 11.87 6.31
C GLY A 173 -8.70 10.94 5.66
N SER A 174 -8.36 9.81 6.27
CA SER A 174 -7.39 8.84 5.74
C SER A 174 -7.98 7.43 5.63
N ASN A 175 -7.84 6.80 4.48
CA ASN A 175 -8.21 5.39 4.24
C ASN A 175 -6.93 4.62 3.84
N SER A 176 -6.47 3.72 4.72
CA SER A 176 -5.23 2.95 4.56
C SER A 176 -5.52 1.46 4.47
N THR A 177 -4.84 0.74 3.57
CA THR A 177 -4.92 -0.73 3.50
C THR A 177 -4.19 -1.42 4.63
N ASP A 178 -3.26 -0.73 5.30
CA ASP A 178 -2.42 -1.34 6.34
C ASP A 178 -3.08 -1.34 7.73
N SER A 179 -4.27 -0.74 7.84
CA SER A 179 -4.96 -0.51 9.11
C SER A 179 -6.08 -1.51 9.38
N LYS A 180 -6.06 -2.65 8.69
CA LYS A 180 -7.03 -3.74 8.87
C LYS A 180 -6.42 -4.87 9.68
#